data_AF-A0A3M2F3E7-F1
#
_entry.id   AF-A0A3M2F3E7-F1
#
_cell.length_a   1.000
_cell.length_b   1.000
_cell.length_c   1.000
_cell.angle_alpha   90.00
_cell.angle_beta   90.00
_cell.angle_gamma   90.00
#
_symmetry.space_group_name_H-M   'P 1'
#
loop_
_entity.id
_entity.type
_entity.pdbx_description
1 polymer ?
#
loop_
_entity_poly.entity_id
_entity_poly.type
_entity_poly.pdbx_seq_one_letter_code
_entity_poly.pdbx_strand_id
1 'polypeptide(L)' 'MWFLVETKSSVNQPLSRHLEVFARQLGVRHTFQVALDGEYEGVDAFSAKRPVIVSARSLLSQLF' A
#
# COMPACT_ATOMS: atom_id res chain seq x y z
N MET A 1 11.74 -4.37 -9.12
CA MET A 1 11.36 -4.86 -7.77
C MET A 1 9.86 -5.17 -7.80
N TRP A 2 9.39 -6.21 -7.11
CA TRP A 2 7.97 -6.55 -7.02
C TRP A 2 7.43 -6.26 -5.62
N PHE A 3 6.12 -5.96 -5.50
CA PHE A 3 5.46 -5.59 -4.24
C PHE A 3 4.02 -6.11 -4.20
N LEU A 4 3.47 -6.25 -3.00
CA LEU A 4 2.09 -6.73 -2.78
C LEU A 4 1.13 -5.55 -2.61
N VAL A 5 -0.05 -5.62 -3.24
CA VAL A 5 -1.09 -4.60 -3.14
C VAL A 5 -2.43 -5.23 -2.79
N GLU A 6 -3.11 -4.67 -1.80
CA GLU A 6 -4.54 -4.89 -1.52
C GLU A 6 -5.31 -3.59 -1.78
N THR A 7 -6.30 -3.61 -2.66
CA THR A 7 -7.08 -2.39 -2.99
C THR A 7 -8.35 -2.29 -2.15
N LYS A 8 -8.65 -1.10 -1.63
CA LYS A 8 -9.88 -0.74 -0.93
C LYS A 8 -10.55 0.46 -1.59
N SER A 9 -11.88 0.50 -1.55
CA SER A 9 -12.64 1.64 -2.06
C SER A 9 -12.49 2.89 -1.20
N SER A 10 -12.16 2.76 0.10
CA SER A 10 -12.04 3.91 1.00
C SER A 10 -10.79 3.93 1.88
N VAL A 11 -10.22 5.12 2.08
CA VAL A 11 -9.11 5.43 3.00
C VAL A 11 -9.46 5.16 4.46
N ASN A 12 -10.75 5.23 4.81
CA ASN A 12 -11.23 4.96 6.16
C ASN A 12 -11.27 3.46 6.48
N GLN A 13 -11.00 2.58 5.51
CA GLN A 13 -10.91 1.16 5.78
C GLN A 13 -9.60 0.85 6.52
N PRO A 14 -9.67 0.15 7.67
CA PRO A 14 -8.47 -0.17 8.43
C PRO A 14 -7.56 -1.11 7.64
N LEU A 15 -6.28 -1.11 7.99
CA LEU A 15 -5.29 -2.02 7.41
C LEU A 15 -5.69 -3.48 7.68
N SER A 16 -5.82 -4.26 6.61
CA SER A 16 -6.14 -5.68 6.68
C SER A 16 -5.05 -6.50 7.38
N ARG A 17 -5.41 -7.31 8.38
CA ARG A 17 -4.45 -8.26 9.00
C ARG A 17 -3.95 -9.31 8.01
N HIS A 18 -4.76 -9.66 7.01
CA HIS A 18 -4.37 -10.62 5.98
C HIS A 18 -3.24 -10.08 5.09
N LEU A 19 -3.20 -8.76 4.88
CA LEU A 19 -2.14 -8.13 4.10
C LEU A 19 -0.76 -8.39 4.71
N GLU A 20 -0.65 -8.33 6.04
CA GLU A 20 0.58 -8.66 6.76
C GLU A 20 0.92 -10.15 6.67
N VAL A 21 -0.09 -11.03 6.80
CA VAL A 21 0.11 -12.48 6.67
C VAL A 21 0.65 -12.85 5.29
N PHE A 22 0.04 -12.34 4.22
CA PHE A 22 0.48 -12.60 2.86
C PHE A 22 1.85 -11.97 2.55
N ALA A 23 2.11 -10.76 3.07
CA ALA A 23 3.43 -10.14 2.92
C ALA A 23 4.55 -11.01 3.50
N ARG A 24 4.33 -11.58 4.69
CA ARG A 24 5.28 -12.49 5.35
C ARG A 24 5.46 -13.80 4.58
N GLN A 25 4.36 -14.40 4.11
CA GLN A 25 4.43 -15.64 3.33
C GLN A 25 5.18 -15.47 2.01
N LEU A 26 5.03 -14.32 1.36
CA LEU A 26 5.67 -14.00 0.09
C LEU A 26 7.10 -13.45 0.24
N GLY A 27 7.51 -13.07 1.46
CA GLY A 27 8.83 -12.48 1.71
C GLY A 27 9.03 -11.12 1.01
N VAL A 28 7.94 -10.37 0.77
CA VAL A 28 8.01 -9.07 0.10
C VAL A 28 8.45 -7.98 1.06
N ARG A 29 9.30 -7.06 0.57
CA ARG A 29 9.72 -5.88 1.32
C ARG A 29 8.63 -4.80 1.37
N HIS A 30 7.94 -4.60 0.25
CA HIS A 30 6.97 -3.52 0.08
C HIS A 30 5.57 -4.09 -0.03
N THR A 31 4.65 -3.51 0.74
CA THR A 31 3.26 -3.96 0.80
C THR A 31 2.38 -2.77 1.07
N PHE A 32 1.31 -2.64 0.29
CA PHE A 32 0.45 -1.47 0.31
C PHE A 32 -1.01 -1.88 0.38
N GLN A 33 -1.77 -1.21 1.24
CA GLN A 33 -3.22 -1.10 1.07
C GLN A 33 -3.48 0.17 0.27
N VAL A 34 -4.07 0.02 -0.92
CA VAL A 34 -4.32 1.15 -1.81
C VAL A 34 -5.77 1.60 -1.67
N ALA A 35 -5.96 2.83 -1.20
CA ALA A 35 -7.27 3.48 -1.14
C ALA A 35 -7.57 4.22 -2.45
N LEU A 36 -8.71 3.93 -3.07
CA LEU A 36 -9.11 4.53 -4.35
C LEU A 36 -9.67 5.95 -4.22
N ASP A 37 -10.32 6.27 -3.09
CA ASP A 37 -10.87 7.61 -2.78
C ASP A 37 -9.85 8.56 -2.10
N GLY A 38 -8.61 8.09 -1.89
CA GLY A 38 -7.58 8.87 -1.22
C GLY A 38 -7.00 9.97 -2.11
N GLU A 39 -6.69 11.10 -1.49
CA GLU A 39 -6.03 12.23 -2.13
C GLU A 39 -4.52 12.01 -2.32
N TYR A 40 -3.87 12.84 -3.14
CA TYR A 40 -2.42 12.80 -3.27
C TYR A 40 -1.75 13.39 -2.02
N GLU A 41 -0.77 12.69 -1.44
CA GLU A 41 -0.13 13.06 -0.16
C GLU A 41 1.37 13.36 -0.28
N GLY A 42 2.00 13.15 -1.44
CA GLY A 42 3.42 13.49 -1.65
C GLY A 42 4.41 12.74 -0.76
N VAL A 43 4.03 11.58 -0.23
CA VAL A 43 4.88 10.75 0.65
C VAL A 43 5.54 9.60 -0.12
N ASP A 44 6.80 9.29 0.21
CA ASP A 44 7.51 8.11 -0.29
C ASP A 44 6.97 6.84 0.38
N ALA A 45 6.10 6.13 -0.34
CA ALA A 45 5.50 4.89 0.13
C ALA A 45 6.52 3.76 0.23
N PHE A 46 7.54 3.75 -0.63
CA PHE A 46 8.56 2.69 -0.68
C PHE A 46 9.55 2.77 0.48
N SER A 47 9.64 3.89 1.19
CA SER A 47 10.40 3.98 2.44
C SER A 47 9.82 3.10 3.57
N ALA A 48 8.55 2.70 3.48
CA ALA A 48 7.87 1.91 4.50
C ALA A 48 8.40 0.47 4.57
N LYS A 49 8.68 0.01 5.79
CA LYS A 49 9.14 -1.37 6.11
C LYS A 49 8.04 -2.28 6.63
N ARG A 50 6.79 -1.81 6.60
CA ARG A 50 5.59 -2.52 7.07
C ARG A 50 4.43 -2.18 6.12
N PRO A 51 3.35 -2.98 6.11
CA PRO A 51 2.18 -2.63 5.32
C PRO A 51 1.64 -1.26 5.73
N VAL A 52 1.37 -0.40 4.75
CA VAL A 52 0.85 0.96 4.95
C VAL A 52 -0.34 1.20 4.03
N ILE A 53 -1.23 2.11 4.46
CA ILE A 53 -2.28 2.63 3.60
C ILE A 53 -1.67 3.76 2.77
N VAL A 54 -1.95 3.77 1.48
CA VAL A 54 -1.54 4.83 0.54
C VAL A 54 -2.67 5.05 -0.46
N SER A 55 -2.85 6.29 -0.94
CA SER A 55 -3.79 6.54 -2.02
C SER A 55 -3.29 5.99 -3.35
N ALA A 56 -4.22 5.60 -4.24
CA ALA A 56 -3.89 5.21 -5.60
C ALA A 56 -3.11 6.32 -6.34
N ARG A 57 -3.50 7.58 -6.14
CA ARG A 57 -2.82 8.75 -6.71
C ARG A 57 -1.35 8.81 -6.28
N SER A 58 -1.07 8.67 -4.99
CA SER A 58 0.30 8.74 -4.46
C SER A 58 1.16 7.55 -4.89
N LEU A 59 0.62 6.32 -4.86
CA LEU A 59 1.37 5.14 -5.27
C LEU A 59 1.73 5.20 -6.77
N LEU A 60 0.75 5.48 -7.64
CA LEU A 60 0.96 5.48 -9.09
C LEU A 60 1.94 6.57 -9.54
N SER A 61 1.98 7.72 -8.84
CA SER A 61 2.94 8.79 -9.12
C SER A 61 4.41 8.40 -8.90
N GLN A 62 4.68 7.31 -8.19
CA GLN A 62 6.03 6.82 -7.87
C GLN A 62 6.46 5.65 -8.78
N LEU A 63 5.64 5.26 -9.76
CA LEU A 63 5.95 4.16 -10.67
C LEU A 63 6.55 4.61 -12.01
N PHE A 64 6.62 5.92 -12.26
CA PHE A 64 7.12 6.53 -13.50
C PHE A 64 8.03 7.72 -13.23
#